data_AF-A0A318SUQ8-F1
#
_entry.id   AF-A0A318SUQ8-F1
#
_cell.length_a   1.000
_cell.length_b   1.000
_cell.length_c   1.000
_cell.angle_alpha   90.00
_cell.angle_beta   90.00
_cell.angle_gamma   90.00
#
_symmetry.space_group_name_H-M   'P 1'
#
loop_
_entity.id
_entity.type
_entity.pdbx_description
1 polymer ?
#
loop_
_entity_poly.entity_id
_entity_poly.type
_entity_poly.pdbx_seq_one_letter_code
_entity_poly.pdbx_strand_id
1 'polypeptide(L)'
;MERRADHLVEQGLAERQGRSVVFARKLIDTLRRRELDALGEKLATETGQPFNRTGSGEYVAGTYRQRFALASGRFAMIDDGLGFQLVPWSPSLEKQLGKHVSGIARNDGGIDWSFGRKQGLGL
;
A
#
# COMPACT_ATOMS: atom_id res chain seq x y z
N MET A 1 34.34 -17.53 10.77
CA MET A 1 33.53 -16.30 10.62
C MET A 1 32.06 -16.70 10.48
N GLU A 2 31.48 -17.22 11.57
CA GLU A 2 30.20 -17.96 11.55
C GLU A 2 29.31 -17.51 12.71
N ARG A 3 28.90 -16.24 12.72
CA ARG A 3 28.03 -15.70 13.78
C ARG A 3 27.00 -14.68 13.30
N ARG A 4 26.41 -14.89 12.13
CA ARG A 4 25.30 -14.06 11.64
C ARG A 4 24.16 -14.83 10.96
N ALA A 5 24.22 -16.15 10.92
CA ALA A 5 23.18 -16.98 10.29
C ALA A 5 22.07 -17.42 11.28
N ASP A 6 22.36 -17.46 12.59
CA ASP A 6 21.43 -18.04 13.58
C ASP A 6 20.32 -17.09 14.09
N HIS A 7 20.44 -15.78 13.91
CA HIS A 7 19.41 -14.84 14.41
C HIS A 7 18.19 -14.68 13.50
N LEU A 8 18.13 -15.41 12.37
CA LEU A 8 17.05 -15.28 11.36
C LEU A 8 16.01 -16.41 11.40
N VAL A 9 16.17 -17.38 12.31
CA VAL A 9 15.26 -18.53 12.41
C VAL A 9 14.15 -18.32 13.46
N GLU A 10 14.35 -17.43 14.44
CA GLU A 10 13.44 -17.32 15.61
C GLU A 10 12.14 -16.51 15.38
N GLN A 11 11.98 -15.83 14.22
CA GLN A 11 10.77 -15.04 13.92
C GLN A 11 9.85 -15.68 12.86
N GLY A 12 10.00 -16.97 12.56
CA GLY A 12 9.12 -17.67 11.62
C GLY A 12 9.27 -17.21 10.15
N LEU A 13 10.48 -16.80 9.75
CA LEU A 13 10.73 -16.15 8.46
C LEU A 13 11.27 -17.07 7.35
N ALA A 14 11.37 -18.38 7.56
CA ALA A 14 11.79 -19.30 6.51
C ALA A 14 11.15 -20.69 6.62
N GLU A 15 10.34 -21.05 5.63
CA GLU A 15 10.17 -22.45 5.22
C GLU A 15 11.10 -22.68 4.01
N ARG A 16 11.86 -23.78 4.06
CA ARG A 16 12.87 -24.11 3.05
C ARG A 16 12.19 -24.84 1.89
N GLN A 17 11.85 -24.11 0.83
CA GLN A 17 11.70 -24.69 -0.50
C GLN A 17 12.72 -24.10 -1.47
N GLY A 18 13.25 -24.98 -2.32
CA GLY A 18 14.57 -24.85 -2.93
C GLY A 18 14.78 -23.68 -3.90
N ARG A 19 16.05 -23.29 -4.00
CA ARG A 19 16.78 -22.78 -5.16
C ARG A 19 16.31 -21.52 -5.90
N SER A 20 15.30 -20.79 -5.44
CA SER A 20 14.98 -19.47 -6.01
C SER A 20 14.89 -18.37 -4.97
N VAL A 21 15.40 -17.20 -5.35
CA VAL A 21 15.66 -16.02 -4.53
C VAL A 21 14.33 -15.41 -4.03
N VAL A 22 13.77 -15.93 -2.94
CA VAL A 22 12.58 -15.36 -2.28
C VAL A 22 12.96 -14.36 -1.17
N PHE A 23 14.24 -14.29 -0.80
CA PHE A 23 14.74 -13.38 0.25
C PHE A 23 14.72 -11.89 -0.15
N ALA A 24 14.95 -11.56 -1.43
CA ALA A 24 15.00 -10.15 -1.86
C ALA A 24 13.62 -9.47 -1.83
N ARG A 25 12.54 -10.21 -2.11
CA ARG A 25 11.18 -9.65 -2.22
C ARG A 25 10.62 -9.25 -0.86
N LYS A 26 10.85 -10.05 0.19
CA LYS A 26 10.49 -9.70 1.58
C LYS A 26 11.32 -8.53 2.13
N LEU A 27 12.60 -8.42 1.75
CA LEU A 27 13.44 -7.29 2.17
C LEU A 27 12.97 -5.97 1.55
N ILE A 28 12.69 -5.96 0.24
CA ILE A 28 12.16 -4.77 -0.46
C ILE A 28 10.78 -4.39 0.09
N ASP A 29 9.93 -5.39 0.38
CA ASP A 29 8.62 -5.15 0.98
C ASP A 29 8.73 -4.54 2.38
N THR A 30 9.69 -4.99 3.19
CA THR A 30 9.95 -4.42 4.53
C THR A 30 10.44 -2.97 4.44
N LEU A 31 11.32 -2.66 3.49
CA LEU A 31 11.80 -1.29 3.26
C LEU A 31 10.67 -0.37 2.77
N ARG A 32 9.88 -0.85 1.81
CA ARG A 32 8.69 -0.15 1.31
C ARG A 32 7.71 0.15 2.44
N ARG A 33 7.42 -0.83 3.30
CA ARG A 33 6.52 -0.65 4.45
C ARG A 33 7.00 0.48 5.36
N ARG A 34 8.29 0.50 5.71
CA ARG A 34 8.87 1.57 6.54
C ARG A 34 8.78 2.94 5.88
N GLU A 35 9.04 3.02 4.57
CA GLU A 35 8.93 4.28 3.81
C GLU A 35 7.47 4.78 3.79
N LEU A 36 6.51 3.87 3.58
CA LEU A 36 5.09 4.19 3.61
C LEU A 36 4.59 4.57 5.00
N ASP A 37 5.07 3.91 6.05
CA ASP A 37 4.76 4.25 7.43
C ASP A 37 5.25 5.65 7.78
N ALA A 38 6.52 5.96 7.48
CA ALA A 38 7.06 7.29 7.74
C ALA A 38 6.30 8.38 6.95
N LEU A 39 5.93 8.11 5.69
CA LEU A 39 5.11 9.02 4.90
C LEU A 39 3.70 9.15 5.50
N GLY A 40 3.08 8.04 5.89
CA GLY A 40 1.75 7.99 6.48
C GLY A 40 1.68 8.76 7.80
N GLU A 41 2.63 8.55 8.71
CA GLU A 41 2.71 9.29 9.98
C GLU A 41 2.90 10.80 9.76
N LYS A 42 3.75 11.17 8.81
CA LYS A 42 3.95 12.57 8.44
C LYS A 42 2.65 13.19 7.92
N LEU A 43 1.99 12.54 6.96
CA LEU A 43 0.74 13.01 6.39
C LEU A 43 -0.36 13.06 7.45
N ALA A 44 -0.43 12.10 8.36
CA ALA A 44 -1.40 12.09 9.44
C ALA A 44 -1.22 13.30 10.39
N THR A 45 0.03 13.69 10.64
CA THR A 45 0.34 14.89 11.42
C THR A 45 -0.02 16.17 10.66
N GLU A 46 0.20 16.20 9.35
CA GLU A 46 -0.07 17.37 8.49
C GLU A 46 -1.57 17.56 8.19
N THR A 47 -2.31 16.48 7.94
CA THR A 47 -3.74 16.54 7.59
C THR A 47 -4.67 16.34 8.78
N GLY A 48 -4.16 15.85 9.92
CA GLY A 48 -4.95 15.49 11.09
C GLY A 48 -5.80 14.23 10.92
N GLN A 49 -5.60 13.47 9.84
CA GLN A 49 -6.34 12.25 9.54
C GLN A 49 -5.53 11.01 9.92
N PRO A 50 -6.13 9.93 10.43
CA PRO A 50 -5.39 8.71 10.73
C PRO A 50 -4.92 8.01 9.44
N PHE A 51 -3.69 7.48 9.49
CA PHE A 51 -3.15 6.65 8.42
C PHE A 51 -3.59 5.18 8.60
N ASN A 52 -4.38 4.69 7.65
CA ASN A 52 -4.83 3.32 7.59
C ASN A 52 -3.96 2.53 6.60
N ARG A 53 -3.41 1.39 7.02
CA ARG A 53 -2.67 0.51 6.11
C ARG A 53 -3.64 -0.32 5.29
N THR A 54 -3.40 -0.44 3.98
CA THR A 54 -4.08 -1.39 3.11
C THR A 54 -3.23 -2.64 2.95
N GLY A 55 -3.73 -3.78 3.39
CA GLY A 55 -3.22 -5.11 3.13
C GLY A 55 -3.57 -5.61 1.73
N SER A 56 -2.75 -6.54 1.23
CA SER A 56 -3.02 -7.29 0.00
C SER A 56 -4.33 -8.06 0.12
N GLY A 57 -5.23 -7.95 -0.87
CA GLY A 57 -6.55 -8.58 -0.87
C GLY A 57 -7.68 -7.73 -0.28
N GLU A 58 -7.36 -6.55 0.27
CA GLU A 58 -8.37 -5.67 0.86
C GLU A 58 -9.05 -4.78 -0.18
N TYR A 59 -10.32 -4.46 0.10
CA TYR A 59 -11.09 -3.49 -0.65
C TYR A 59 -10.64 -2.08 -0.28
N VAL A 60 -10.36 -1.27 -1.30
CA VAL A 60 -9.94 0.12 -1.18
C VAL A 60 -11.03 0.99 -1.77
N ALA A 61 -11.56 1.93 -1.00
CA ALA A 61 -12.48 2.93 -1.52
C ALA A 61 -12.25 4.27 -0.84
N GLY A 62 -12.37 5.34 -1.61
CA GLY A 62 -12.19 6.70 -1.11
C GLY A 62 -11.86 7.68 -2.22
N THR A 63 -11.63 8.92 -1.85
CA THR A 63 -11.28 10.00 -2.76
C THR A 63 -9.78 9.99 -3.04
N TYR A 64 -9.38 9.89 -4.30
CA TYR A 64 -7.98 10.03 -4.66
C TYR A 64 -7.53 11.48 -4.49
N ARG A 65 -6.70 11.76 -3.48
CA ARG A 65 -6.27 13.11 -3.10
C ARG A 65 -5.02 13.56 -3.84
N GLN A 66 -3.99 12.72 -3.86
CA GLN A 66 -2.67 13.09 -4.38
C GLN A 66 -1.79 11.86 -4.64
N ARG A 67 -0.79 12.04 -5.51
CA ARG A 67 0.27 11.05 -5.78
C ARG A 67 1.56 11.42 -5.07
N PHE A 68 2.29 10.39 -4.66
CA PHE A 68 3.63 10.48 -4.10
C PHE A 68 4.60 9.65 -4.94
N ALA A 69 5.76 10.22 -5.25
CA ALA A 69 6.88 9.51 -5.84
C ALA A 69 7.88 9.21 -4.73
N LEU A 70 8.04 7.93 -4.40
CA LEU A 70 8.94 7.40 -3.39
C LEU A 70 10.07 6.60 -4.03
N ALA A 71 11.12 6.30 -3.27
CA ALA A 71 12.22 5.48 -3.76
C ALA A 71 11.75 4.05 -4.11
N SER A 72 10.76 3.55 -3.35
CA SER A 72 10.15 2.22 -3.55
C SER A 72 9.08 2.16 -4.66
N GLY A 73 8.69 3.30 -5.24
CA GLY A 73 7.68 3.35 -6.30
C GLY A 73 6.75 4.56 -6.20
N ARG A 74 5.65 4.53 -6.95
CA ARG A 74 4.62 5.57 -6.91
C ARG A 74 3.44 5.10 -6.11
N PHE A 75 2.90 5.98 -5.27
CA PHE A 75 1.77 5.70 -4.40
C PHE A 75 0.71 6.78 -4.53
N ALA A 76 -0.54 6.38 -4.34
CA ALA A 76 -1.70 7.25 -4.31
C ALA A 76 -2.25 7.30 -2.89
N MET A 77 -2.62 8.50 -2.44
CA MET A 77 -3.37 8.70 -1.22
C MET A 77 -4.86 8.64 -1.53
N ILE A 78 -5.54 7.69 -0.90
CA ILE A 78 -6.99 7.51 -0.97
C ILE A 78 -7.56 7.89 0.38
N ASP A 79 -8.42 8.90 0.40
CA ASP A 79 -9.07 9.43 1.60
C ASP A 79 -10.50 8.86 1.69
N ASP A 80 -10.76 8.00 2.68
CA ASP A 80 -12.07 7.38 2.88
C ASP A 80 -13.04 8.30 3.67
N GLY A 81 -12.55 9.42 4.19
CA GLY A 81 -13.29 10.37 5.02
C GLY A 81 -13.10 10.14 6.53
N LEU A 82 -12.77 8.92 6.98
CA LEU A 82 -12.41 8.61 8.36
C LEU A 82 -10.89 8.54 8.55
N GLY A 83 -10.16 8.27 7.47
CA GLY A 83 -8.71 8.28 7.41
C GLY A 83 -8.23 8.33 5.97
N PHE A 84 -6.97 7.98 5.77
CA PHE A 84 -6.43 7.79 4.44
C PHE A 84 -5.53 6.58 4.36
N GLN A 85 -5.42 6.05 3.15
CA GLN A 85 -4.62 4.90 2.81
C GLN A 85 -3.62 5.25 1.71
N LEU A 86 -2.43 4.68 1.80
CA LEU A 86 -1.40 4.78 0.77
C LEU A 86 -1.35 3.48 -0.01
N VAL A 87 -1.69 3.57 -1.30
CA VAL A 87 -1.79 2.41 -2.17
C VAL A 87 -0.91 2.55 -3.40
N PRO A 88 -0.48 1.45 -4.03
CA PRO A 88 0.28 1.52 -5.28
C PRO A 88 -0.46 2.33 -6.34
N TRP A 89 0.22 3.32 -6.92
CA TRP A 89 -0.37 4.17 -7.95
C TRP A 89 -0.47 3.41 -9.27
N SER A 90 -1.59 3.60 -9.97
CA SER A 90 -1.79 3.10 -11.33
C SER A 90 -2.10 4.26 -12.28
N PRO A 91 -1.74 4.18 -13.58
CA PRO A 91 -2.04 5.22 -14.55
C PRO A 91 -3.53 5.56 -14.64
N SER A 92 -4.39 4.58 -14.39
CA SER A 92 -5.85 4.74 -14.45
C SER A 92 -6.39 5.70 -13.37
N LEU A 93 -5.70 5.84 -12.23
CA LEU A 93 -6.04 6.80 -11.17
C LEU A 93 -5.76 8.26 -11.57
N GLU A 94 -4.86 8.51 -12.53
CA GLU A 94 -4.43 9.87 -12.86
C GLU A 94 -5.60 10.78 -13.27
N LYS A 95 -6.58 10.22 -13.99
CA LYS A 95 -7.80 10.91 -14.43
C LYS A 95 -8.87 11.07 -13.33
N GLN A 96 -8.63 10.52 -12.15
CA GLN A 96 -9.56 10.47 -11.03
C GLN A 96 -9.13 11.33 -9.84
N LEU A 97 -8.18 12.25 -10.05
CA LEU A 97 -7.76 13.19 -9.00
C LEU A 97 -8.97 13.97 -8.50
N GLY A 98 -9.16 13.97 -7.17
CA GLY A 98 -10.31 14.58 -6.50
C GLY A 98 -11.63 13.81 -6.65
N LYS A 99 -11.64 12.62 -7.25
CA LYS A 99 -12.83 11.79 -7.41
C LYS A 99 -12.78 10.58 -6.49
N HIS A 100 -13.96 10.12 -6.12
CA HIS A 100 -14.13 8.86 -5.40
C HIS A 100 -13.82 7.69 -6.34
N VAL A 101 -12.97 6.79 -5.87
CA VAL A 101 -12.51 5.59 -6.57
C VAL A 101 -12.67 4.40 -5.65
N SER A 102 -12.86 3.22 -6.22
CA SER A 102 -12.90 1.97 -5.48
C SER A 102 -12.09 0.90 -6.22
N GLY A 103 -11.60 -0.10 -5.52
CA GLY A 103 -10.82 -1.17 -6.13
C GLY A 103 -10.45 -2.28 -5.16
N ILE A 104 -9.94 -3.37 -5.70
CA ILE A 104 -9.50 -4.53 -4.91
C ILE A 104 -7.99 -4.67 -5.07
N ALA A 105 -7.27 -4.69 -3.95
CA ALA A 105 -5.83 -4.94 -3.94
C ALA A 105 -5.54 -6.38 -4.36
N ARG A 106 -4.81 -6.54 -5.45
CA ARG A 106 -4.45 -7.85 -5.98
C ARG A 106 -3.14 -8.34 -5.38
N ASN A 107 -2.96 -9.66 -5.41
CA ASN A 107 -1.79 -10.31 -4.82
C ASN A 107 -0.48 -10.04 -5.60
N ASP A 108 -0.57 -9.52 -6.83
CA ASP A 108 0.57 -9.05 -7.63
C ASP A 108 1.05 -7.64 -7.24
N GLY A 109 0.38 -6.98 -6.30
CA GLY A 109 0.73 -5.65 -5.81
C GLY A 109 0.13 -4.51 -6.63
N GLY A 110 -0.71 -4.81 -7.63
CA GLY A 110 -1.57 -3.85 -8.29
C GLY A 110 -2.95 -3.73 -7.61
N ILE A 111 -3.73 -2.72 -8.00
CA ILE A 111 -5.13 -2.60 -7.60
C ILE A 111 -5.98 -2.63 -8.85
N ASP A 112 -6.99 -3.49 -8.84
CA ASP A 112 -8.04 -3.48 -9.85
C ASP A 112 -9.04 -2.38 -9.51
N TRP A 113 -8.95 -1.26 -10.22
CA TRP A 113 -9.76 -0.08 -9.94
C TRP A 113 -11.10 -0.13 -10.67
N SER A 114 -12.17 -0.02 -9.89
CA SER A 114 -13.54 0.22 -10.33
C SER A 114 -13.90 1.70 -10.12
N PHE A 115 -13.87 2.47 -11.20
CA PHE A 115 -14.23 3.90 -11.22
C PHE A 115 -15.73 4.11 -11.42
N GLY A 116 -16.55 3.31 -10.72
CA GLY A 116 -18.01 3.33 -10.86
C GLY A 116 -18.57 4.74 -10.73
N ARG A 117 -19.38 5.15 -11.72
CA ARG A 117 -20.14 6.40 -11.65
C ARG A 117 -20.96 6.39 -10.35
N LYS A 118 -20.92 7.50 -9.60
CA LYS A 118 -21.78 7.81 -8.45
C LYS A 118 -22.97 6.86 -8.34
N GLN A 119 -22.88 5.83 -7.48
CA GLN A 119 -24.09 5.44 -6.78
C GLN A 119 -24.35 6.61 -5.84
N GLY A 120 -25.16 7.55 -6.33
CA GLY A 120 -25.95 8.35 -5.42
C GLY A 120 -26.63 7.37 -4.48
N LEU A 121 -26.52 7.62 -3.19
CA LEU A 121 -27.50 7.17 -2.21
C LEU A 121 -28.87 7.54 -2.77
N GLY A 122 -29.51 6.60 -3.45
CA GLY A 122 -30.93 6.65 -3.75
C GLY A 122 -31.63 6.24 -2.47
N LEU A 123 -32.08 7.24 -1.71
CA LEU A 123 -33.27 7.08 -0.87
C LEU A 123 -34.49 6.93 -1.78
#